data_AF-A0A9P5TBM3-F1
#
_entry.id   AF-A0A9P5TBM3-F1
#
_cell.length_a   1.000
_cell.length_b   1.000
_cell.length_c   1.000
_cell.angle_alpha   90.00
_cell.angle_beta   90.00
_cell.angle_gamma   90.00
#
_symmetry.space_group_name_H-M   'P 1'
#
loop_
_entity.id
_entity.type
_entity.pdbx_description
1 polymer ?
#
loop_
_entity_poly.entity_id
_entity_poly.type
_entity_poly.pdbx_seq_one_letter_code
_entity_poly.pdbx_strand_id
1 'polypeptide(L)'
;MSRSWSRRTLSRSIGEVAKINRRVEEFKDLHDSLQRNLHTYLPLAMDVIAAGVYQKLKASNTPDASRQMTLAALRKKSRSLMVFAGMLRYRLSLDVYSYLACLDVEVAL
;
A
#
# COMPACT_ATOMS: atom_id res chain seq x y z
N MET A 1 -15.40 30.99 -6.20
CA MET A 1 -14.09 30.46 -5.74
C MET A 1 -14.21 28.99 -5.37
N SER A 2 -13.86 28.04 -6.24
CA SER A 2 -13.60 26.64 -5.84
C SER A 2 -13.02 25.80 -6.99
N ARG A 3 -11.73 25.99 -7.33
CA ARG A 3 -10.99 25.13 -8.29
C ARG A 3 -9.58 24.75 -7.81
N SER A 4 -9.15 25.19 -6.63
CA SER A 4 -7.78 24.96 -6.15
C SER A 4 -7.58 23.64 -5.38
N TRP A 5 -8.65 23.06 -4.83
CA TRP A 5 -8.56 21.82 -4.04
C TRP A 5 -8.32 20.58 -4.90
N SER A 6 -8.92 20.52 -6.09
CA SER A 6 -8.80 19.35 -6.99
C SER A 6 -7.41 19.22 -7.63
N ARG A 7 -6.73 20.33 -7.96
CA ARG A 7 -5.38 20.28 -8.55
C ARG A 7 -4.30 19.85 -7.56
N ARG A 8 -4.44 20.23 -6.29
CA ARG A 8 -3.44 19.91 -5.26
C ARG A 8 -3.47 18.43 -4.87
N THR A 9 -4.65 17.81 -4.82
CA THR A 9 -4.80 16.38 -4.56
C THR A 9 -4.36 15.53 -5.75
N LEU A 10 -4.67 15.95 -6.98
CA LEU A 10 -4.24 15.26 -8.20
C LEU A 10 -2.71 15.25 -8.34
N SER A 11 -2.06 16.41 -8.17
CA SER A 11 -0.59 16.54 -8.25
C SER A 11 0.12 15.67 -7.20
N ARG A 12 -0.43 15.58 -5.99
CA ARG A 12 0.12 14.72 -4.94
C ARG A 12 -0.02 13.23 -5.28
N SER A 13 -1.15 12.82 -5.88
CA SER A 13 -1.35 11.43 -6.33
C SER A 13 -0.38 11.04 -7.45
N ILE A 14 -0.15 11.93 -8.42
CA ILE A 14 0.77 11.69 -9.54
C ILE A 14 2.20 11.52 -9.04
N GLY A 15 2.64 12.36 -8.09
CA GLY A 15 3.98 12.25 -7.49
C GLY A 15 4.21 10.94 -6.74
N GLU A 16 3.17 10.37 -6.11
CA GLU A 16 3.29 9.10 -5.40
C GLU A 16 3.36 7.92 -6.38
N VAL A 17 2.56 7.93 -7.45
CA VAL A 17 2.64 6.91 -8.52
C VAL A 17 4.01 6.97 -9.20
N ALA A 18 4.56 8.16 -9.45
CA ALA A 18 5.91 8.30 -10.02
C ALA A 18 6.99 7.68 -9.13
N LYS A 19 6.91 7.87 -7.80
CA LYS A 19 7.82 7.21 -6.86
C LYS A 19 7.66 5.69 -6.89
N ILE A 20 6.43 5.18 -6.95
CA ILE A 20 6.16 3.74 -7.03
C ILE A 20 6.75 3.17 -8.33
N ASN A 21 6.53 3.82 -9.47
CA ASN A 21 7.13 3.43 -10.75
C ASN A 21 8.66 3.34 -10.67
N ARG A 22 9.31 4.34 -10.05
CA ARG A 22 10.76 4.30 -9.84
C ARG A 22 11.18 3.10 -8.98
N ARG A 23 10.45 2.80 -7.91
CA ARG A 23 10.73 1.62 -7.06
C ARG A 23 10.51 0.30 -7.80
N VAL A 24 9.54 0.24 -8.70
CA VAL A 24 9.30 -0.94 -9.55
C VAL A 24 10.49 -1.15 -10.50
N GLU A 25 11.02 -0.09 -11.08
CA GLU A 25 12.19 -0.20 -11.96
C GLU A 25 13.44 -0.65 -11.17
N GLU A 26 13.73 0.02 -10.06
CA GLU A 26 14.82 -0.38 -9.15
C GLU A 26 14.68 -1.84 -8.69
N PHE A 27 13.45 -2.32 -8.50
CA PHE A 27 13.19 -3.71 -8.10
C PHE A 27 13.55 -4.73 -9.18
N LYS A 28 13.37 -4.39 -10.47
CA LYS A 28 13.72 -5.29 -11.59
C LYS A 28 15.22 -5.52 -11.72
N ASP A 29 16.02 -4.58 -11.22
CA ASP A 29 17.49 -4.65 -11.24
C ASP A 29 18.06 -5.36 -9.99
N LEU A 30 17.23 -5.73 -9.02
CA LEU A 30 17.67 -6.46 -7.84
C LEU A 30 18.06 -7.90 -8.15
N HIS A 31 18.88 -8.48 -7.28
CA HIS A 31 19.29 -9.87 -7.40
C HIS A 31 18.08 -10.82 -7.46
N ASP A 32 18.19 -11.87 -8.27
CA ASP A 32 17.11 -12.79 -8.59
C ASP A 32 16.50 -13.49 -7.35
N SER A 33 17.29 -13.64 -6.28
CA SER A 33 16.77 -14.13 -4.99
C SER A 33 15.71 -13.20 -4.38
N LEU A 34 15.86 -11.88 -4.51
CA LEU A 34 14.87 -10.91 -4.01
C LEU A 34 13.61 -10.94 -4.87
N GLN A 35 13.79 -11.09 -6.19
CA GLN A 35 12.67 -11.14 -7.13
C GLN A 35 11.80 -12.38 -6.91
N ARG A 36 12.41 -13.56 -6.71
CA ARG A 36 11.68 -14.81 -6.45
C ARG A 36 10.94 -14.83 -5.12
N ASN A 37 11.44 -14.12 -4.11
CA ASN A 37 10.80 -14.04 -2.79
C ASN A 37 9.72 -12.95 -2.68
N LEU A 38 9.43 -12.23 -3.77
CA LEU A 38 8.41 -11.18 -3.80
C LEU A 38 7.03 -11.70 -3.34
N HIS A 39 6.71 -12.95 -3.68
CA HIS A 39 5.45 -13.61 -3.32
C HIS A 39 5.29 -13.77 -1.80
N THR A 40 6.39 -13.75 -1.06
CA THR A 40 6.38 -13.82 0.41
C THR A 40 6.41 -12.41 1.02
N TYR A 41 7.25 -11.52 0.48
CA TYR A 41 7.42 -10.18 1.05
C TYR A 41 6.16 -9.31 0.97
N LEU A 42 5.42 -9.35 -0.15
CA LEU A 42 4.22 -8.52 -0.29
C LEU A 42 3.09 -8.93 0.66
N PRO A 43 2.71 -10.23 0.77
CA PRO A 43 1.76 -10.67 1.78
C PRO A 43 2.18 -10.30 3.19
N LEU A 44 3.44 -10.58 3.57
CA LEU A 44 3.94 -10.23 4.91
C LEU A 44 3.83 -8.74 5.21
N ALA A 45 4.18 -7.88 4.25
CA ALA A 45 4.05 -6.43 4.43
C ALA A 45 2.59 -6.01 4.59
N MET A 46 1.67 -6.62 3.82
CA MET A 46 0.24 -6.34 3.91
C MET A 46 -0.36 -6.83 5.22
N ASP A 47 0.01 -8.02 5.70
CA ASP A 47 -0.40 -8.58 6.98
C ASP A 47 0.04 -7.70 8.16
N VAL A 48 1.28 -7.21 8.12
CA VAL A 48 1.78 -6.27 9.12
C VAL A 48 0.95 -4.99 9.13
N ILE A 49 0.56 -4.47 7.96
CA ILE A 49 -0.30 -3.29 7.86
C ILE A 49 -1.69 -3.59 8.39
N ALA A 50 -2.36 -4.63 7.89
CA ALA A 50 -3.74 -4.97 8.17
C ALA A 50 -3.92 -5.58 9.57
N ALA A 51 -3.49 -6.83 9.76
CA ALA A 51 -3.65 -7.55 11.01
C ALA A 51 -2.72 -7.03 12.12
N GLY A 52 -1.52 -6.59 11.76
CA GLY A 52 -0.50 -6.17 12.72
C GLY A 52 -0.79 -4.82 13.36
N VAL A 53 -0.84 -3.76 12.55
CA VAL A 53 -0.90 -2.38 13.07
C VAL A 53 -2.30 -1.79 12.97
N TYR A 54 -3.01 -1.96 11.85
CA TYR A 54 -4.31 -1.34 11.64
C TYR A 54 -5.36 -1.86 12.64
N GLN A 55 -5.50 -3.19 12.78
CA GLN A 55 -6.44 -3.76 13.74
C GLN A 55 -6.12 -3.39 15.19
N LYS A 56 -4.84 -3.46 15.59
CA LYS A 56 -4.40 -3.07 16.94
C LYS A 56 -4.68 -1.60 17.23
N LEU A 57 -4.41 -0.72 16.27
CA LEU A 57 -4.65 0.71 16.41
C LEU A 57 -6.16 1.02 16.47
N LYS A 58 -6.97 0.32 15.66
CA LYS A 58 -8.43 0.42 15.67
C LYS A 58 -9.00 0.05 17.06
N ALA A 59 -8.45 -0.98 17.69
CA ALA A 59 -8.82 -1.43 19.03
C ALA A 59 -8.17 -0.62 20.19
N SER A 60 -7.15 0.19 19.91
CA SER A 60 -6.41 0.93 20.94
C SER A 60 -7.20 2.13 21.49
N ASN A 61 -6.95 2.47 22.76
CA ASN A 61 -7.53 3.62 23.45
C ASN A 61 -6.74 4.93 23.23
N THR A 62 -6.07 5.05 22.09
CA THR A 62 -5.24 6.21 21.71
C THR A 62 -6.12 7.42 21.38
N PRO A 63 -5.71 8.68 21.65
CA PRO A 63 -6.52 9.86 21.33
C PRO A 63 -7.02 9.88 19.87
N ASP A 64 -8.31 10.13 19.69
CA ASP A 64 -9.03 9.91 18.43
C ASP A 64 -8.40 10.62 17.22
N ALA A 65 -7.96 11.87 17.37
CA ALA A 65 -7.35 12.61 16.28
C ALA A 65 -6.04 11.95 15.79
N SER A 66 -5.17 11.55 16.70
CA SER A 66 -3.91 10.87 16.37
C SER A 66 -4.11 9.47 15.80
N ARG A 67 -5.14 8.77 16.30
CA ARG A 67 -5.59 7.46 15.81
C ARG A 67 -6.08 7.56 14.36
N GLN A 68 -6.99 8.49 14.08
CA GLN A 68 -7.53 8.71 12.74
C GLN A 68 -6.46 9.12 11.73
N MET A 69 -5.52 9.99 12.11
CA MET A 69 -4.38 10.37 11.26
C MET A 69 -3.51 9.16 10.89
N THR A 70 -3.18 8.32 11.87
CA THR A 70 -2.36 7.13 11.65
C THR A 70 -3.10 6.07 10.83
N LEU A 71 -4.40 5.84 11.08
CA LEU A 71 -5.23 4.95 10.27
C LEU A 71 -5.31 5.42 8.81
N ALA A 72 -5.44 6.73 8.56
CA ALA A 72 -5.41 7.29 7.21
C ALA A 72 -4.05 7.08 6.52
N ALA A 73 -2.94 7.19 7.26
CA ALA A 73 -1.62 6.89 6.74
C ALA A 73 -1.44 5.41 6.40
N LEU A 74 -1.97 4.49 7.22
CA LEU A 74 -1.94 3.04 6.96
C LEU A 74 -2.75 2.67 5.72
N ARG A 75 -3.96 3.21 5.56
CA ARG A 75 -4.77 3.05 4.34
C ARG A 75 -4.03 3.52 3.10
N LYS A 76 -3.32 4.65 3.20
CA LYS A 76 -2.50 5.14 2.10
C LYS A 76 -1.36 4.18 1.77
N LYS A 77 -0.66 3.61 2.77
CA LYS A 77 0.41 2.62 2.56
C LYS A 77 -0.12 1.35 1.91
N SER A 78 -1.25 0.83 2.38
CA SER A 78 -1.95 -0.32 1.79
C SER A 78 -2.23 -0.10 0.29
N ARG A 79 -2.81 1.05 -0.05
CA ARG A 79 -3.07 1.43 -1.45
C ARG A 79 -1.80 1.57 -2.28
N SER A 80 -0.73 2.16 -1.73
CA SER A 80 0.56 2.25 -2.44
C SER A 80 1.16 0.87 -2.71
N LEU A 81 1.01 -0.08 -1.76
CA LEU A 81 1.45 -1.46 -1.94
C LEU A 81 0.63 -2.17 -3.03
N MET A 82 -0.69 -1.96 -3.07
CA MET A 82 -1.54 -2.49 -4.15
C MET A 82 -1.16 -1.96 -5.53
N VAL A 83 -0.84 -0.66 -5.64
CA VAL A 83 -0.36 -0.08 -6.91
C VAL A 83 0.98 -0.69 -7.31
N PHE A 84 1.90 -0.87 -6.36
CA PHE A 84 3.19 -1.54 -6.61
C PHE A 84 2.99 -2.99 -7.09
N ALA A 85 2.14 -3.76 -6.41
CA ALA A 85 1.80 -5.14 -6.79
C ALA A 85 1.15 -5.20 -8.19
N GLY A 86 0.25 -4.27 -8.51
CA GLY A 86 -0.40 -4.18 -9.82
C GLY A 86 0.58 -3.92 -10.97
N MET A 87 1.63 -3.13 -10.73
CA MET A 87 2.71 -2.90 -11.71
C MET A 87 3.58 -4.15 -11.92
N LEU A 88 3.59 -5.08 -10.96
CA LEU A 88 4.33 -6.34 -11.00
C LEU A 88 3.41 -7.56 -11.22
N ARG A 89 2.15 -7.38 -11.65
CA ARG A 89 1.15 -8.45 -11.73
C ARG A 89 1.56 -9.67 -12.56
N TYR A 90 2.41 -9.49 -13.57
CA TYR A 90 2.92 -10.60 -14.39
C TYR A 90 4.02 -11.42 -13.69
N ARG A 91 4.57 -10.91 -12.60
CA ARG A 91 5.55 -11.61 -11.74
C ARG A 91 4.92 -12.14 -10.45
N LEU A 92 3.66 -11.87 -10.19
CA LEU A 92 2.89 -12.35 -9.04
C LEU A 92 1.88 -13.40 -9.49
N SER A 93 1.63 -14.41 -8.66
CA SER A 93 0.51 -15.31 -8.92
C SER A 93 -0.81 -14.58 -8.70
N LEU A 94 -1.85 -15.02 -9.42
CA LEU A 94 -3.19 -14.46 -9.29
C LEU A 94 -3.72 -14.59 -7.86
N ASP A 95 -3.38 -15.70 -7.19
CA ASP A 95 -3.81 -15.97 -5.81
C ASP A 95 -3.20 -14.97 -4.82
N VAL A 96 -1.90 -14.66 -4.96
CA VAL A 96 -1.24 -13.65 -4.12
C VAL A 96 -1.86 -12.27 -4.35
N TYR A 97 -2.12 -11.89 -5.60
CA TYR A 97 -2.75 -10.60 -5.88
C TYR A 97 -4.17 -10.52 -5.30
N SER A 98 -4.95 -11.59 -5.43
CA SER A 98 -6.31 -11.68 -4.88
C SER A 98 -6.29 -11.59 -3.35
N TYR A 99 -5.35 -12.26 -2.69
CA TYR A 99 -5.15 -12.18 -1.25
C TYR A 99 -4.83 -10.77 -0.78
N LEU A 100 -3.88 -10.09 -1.45
CA LEU A 100 -3.55 -8.69 -1.14
C LEU A 100 -4.75 -7.76 -1.30
N ALA A 101 -5.58 -7.98 -2.33
CA ALA A 101 -6.78 -7.18 -2.55
C ALA A 101 -7.82 -7.36 -1.43
N CYS A 102 -8.00 -8.58 -0.92
CA CYS A 102 -8.89 -8.83 0.22
C CYS A 102 -8.43 -8.07 1.47
N LEU A 103 -7.12 -8.07 1.77
CA LEU A 103 -6.56 -7.33 2.90
C LEU A 103 -6.66 -5.80 2.72
N ASP A 104 -6.46 -5.28 1.51
CA ASP A 104 -6.63 -3.84 1.25
C ASP A 104 -8.06 -3.37 1.52
N VAL A 105 -9.05 -4.18 1.14
CA VAL A 105 -10.46 -3.91 1.43
C VAL A 105 -10.70 -3.90 2.94
N GLU A 106 -10.16 -4.85 3.69
CA GLU A 106 -10.27 -4.88 5.16
C GLU A 106 -9.72 -3.60 5.82
N VAL A 107 -8.60 -3.08 5.31
CA VAL A 107 -7.99 -1.82 5.79
C VAL A 107 -8.78 -0.58 5.36
N ALA A 108 -9.48 -0.65 4.23
CA ALA A 108 -10.31 0.45 3.74
C ALA A 108 -11.61 0.64 4.55
N LEU A 109 -12.09 -0.41 5.23
CA LEU A 109 -13.30 -0.45 6.08
C LEU A 109 -13.04 0.05 7.52
#